data_AF-F7NED2-F1
#
_entry.id   AF-F7NED2-F1
#
_cell.length_a   1.000
_cell.length_b   1.000
_cell.length_c   1.000
_cell.angle_alpha   90.00
_cell.angle_beta   90.00
_cell.angle_gamma   90.00
#
_symmetry.space_group_name_H-M   'P 1'
#
loop_
_entity.id
_entity.type
_entity.pdbx_description
1 polymer ?
#
loop_
_entity_poly.entity_id
_entity_poly.type
_entity_poly.pdbx_seq_one_letter_code
_entity_poly.pdbx_strand_id
1 'polypeptide(L)'
;MTAAFHDILQSSAGHIAIAGHAGVNRLILCHVLGIPLANLFRIGQDYGCLNIIRSSGSGYQVQLVNVSAGTDKKTTGGMPNVR
;
A
#
# COMPACT_ATOMS: atom_id res chain seq x y z
N MET A 1 -10.38 3.83 -13.06
CA MET A 1 -9.78 4.17 -11.75
C MET A 1 -8.28 4.41 -11.83
N THR A 2 -7.52 3.60 -12.58
CA THR A 2 -6.09 3.87 -12.86
C THR A 2 -5.85 5.21 -13.57
N ALA A 3 -6.78 5.66 -14.42
CA ALA A 3 -6.73 6.98 -15.06
C ALA A 3 -6.62 8.13 -14.04
N ALA A 4 -7.56 8.26 -13.09
CA ALA A 4 -7.51 9.30 -12.07
C ALA A 4 -6.24 9.24 -11.20
N PHE A 5 -5.74 8.03 -10.91
CA PHE A 5 -4.47 7.87 -10.21
C PHE A 5 -3.29 8.40 -11.04
N HIS A 6 -3.24 8.13 -12.34
CA HIS A 6 -2.21 8.65 -13.24
C HIS A 6 -2.35 10.16 -13.43
N ASP A 7 -3.56 10.69 -13.54
CA ASP A 7 -3.81 12.13 -13.66
C ASP A 7 -3.29 12.89 -12.43
N ILE A 8 -3.50 12.35 -11.23
CA ILE A 8 -2.95 12.91 -9.98
C ILE A 8 -1.41 12.92 -10.01
N LEU A 9 -0.80 11.81 -10.44
CA LEU A 9 0.66 11.70 -10.52
C LEU A 9 1.28 12.62 -11.59
N GLN A 10 0.54 12.92 -12.67
CA GLN A 10 0.99 13.80 -13.75
C GLN A 10 0.76 15.28 -13.44
N SER A 11 -0.27 15.61 -12.65
CA SER A 11 -0.64 17.00 -12.30
C SER A 11 0.08 17.54 -11.06
N SER A 12 0.77 16.68 -10.30
CA SER A 12 1.40 17.05 -9.03
C SER A 12 2.85 16.57 -8.96
N ALA A 13 3.72 17.35 -8.32
CA ALA A 13 5.11 16.99 -8.03
C ALA A 13 5.37 16.97 -6.52
N GLY A 14 6.29 16.11 -6.07
CA GLY A 14 6.66 15.98 -4.67
C GLY A 14 5.80 14.96 -3.90
N HIS A 15 5.49 15.28 -2.63
CA HIS A 15 4.73 14.39 -1.75
C HIS A 15 3.22 14.55 -1.98
N ILE A 16 2.56 13.47 -2.38
CA ILE A 16 1.11 13.44 -2.64
C ILE A 16 0.45 12.58 -1.57
N ALA A 17 -0.61 13.10 -0.95
CA ALA A 17 -1.46 12.34 -0.03
C ALA A 17 -2.76 11.96 -0.75
N ILE A 18 -3.06 10.65 -0.81
CA ILE A 18 -4.31 10.12 -1.36
C ILE A 18 -5.10 9.50 -0.22
N ALA A 19 -6.29 10.04 0.04
CA ALA A 19 -7.22 9.50 1.01
C ALA A 19 -8.36 8.75 0.28
N GLY A 20 -8.54 7.48 0.61
CA GLY A 20 -9.54 6.62 0.00
C GLY A 20 -9.98 5.53 0.95
N HIS A 21 -11.02 4.80 0.56
CA HIS A 21 -11.48 3.62 1.30
C HIS A 21 -10.61 2.40 1.00
N ALA A 22 -10.68 1.38 1.86
CA ALA A 22 -9.90 0.15 1.74
C ALA A 22 -9.95 -0.47 0.33
N GLY A 23 -11.11 -0.46 -0.33
CA GLY A 23 -11.25 -0.99 -1.70
C GLY A 23 -10.39 -0.25 -2.73
N VAL A 24 -10.35 1.08 -2.66
CA VAL A 24 -9.56 1.92 -3.58
C VAL A 24 -8.07 1.75 -3.32
N ASN A 25 -7.66 1.74 -2.06
CA ASN A 25 -6.26 1.56 -1.70
C ASN A 25 -5.74 0.20 -2.18
N ARG A 26 -6.54 -0.86 -2.06
CA ARG A 26 -6.19 -2.18 -2.59
C ARG A 26 -6.06 -2.18 -4.12
N LEU A 27 -6.96 -1.49 -4.83
CA LEU A 27 -6.86 -1.36 -6.29
C LEU A 27 -5.56 -0.66 -6.70
N ILE A 28 -5.21 0.44 -6.03
CA ILE A 28 -3.96 1.18 -6.27
C ILE A 28 -2.76 0.27 -5.99
N LEU A 29 -2.76 -0.44 -4.86
CA LEU A 29 -1.68 -1.36 -4.49
C LEU A 29 -1.54 -2.52 -5.48
N CYS A 30 -2.65 -3.11 -5.94
CA CYS A 30 -2.61 -4.16 -6.96
C CYS A 30 -2.00 -3.66 -8.27
N HIS A 31 -2.40 -2.47 -8.71
CA HIS A 31 -1.85 -1.83 -9.91
C HIS A 31 -0.36 -1.54 -9.77
N VAL A 32 0.03 -0.95 -8.64
CA VAL A 32 1.43 -0.58 -8.34
C VAL A 32 2.34 -1.80 -8.20
N LEU A 33 1.86 -2.88 -7.59
CA LEU A 33 2.61 -4.13 -7.41
C LEU A 33 2.57 -5.05 -8.64
N GLY A 34 1.74 -4.73 -9.65
CA GLY A 34 1.54 -5.59 -10.82
C GLY A 34 0.90 -6.95 -10.49
N ILE A 35 0.13 -7.03 -9.38
CA ILE A 35 -0.53 -8.28 -8.98
C ILE A 35 -1.97 -8.35 -9.50
N PRO A 36 -2.50 -9.55 -9.80
CA PRO A 36 -3.88 -9.71 -10.26
C PRO A 36 -4.91 -9.14 -9.29
N LEU A 37 -5.98 -8.53 -9.82
CA LEU A 37 -7.10 -8.02 -9.02
C LEU A 37 -7.82 -9.12 -8.22
N ALA A 38 -7.71 -10.39 -8.62
CA ALA A 38 -8.19 -11.51 -7.82
C ALA A 38 -7.55 -11.56 -6.42
N ASN A 39 -6.37 -10.96 -6.25
CA ASN A 39 -5.66 -10.86 -4.97
C ASN A 39 -6.03 -9.60 -4.16
N LEU A 40 -6.98 -8.78 -4.61
CA LEU A 40 -7.36 -7.52 -3.97
C LEU A 40 -7.64 -7.67 -2.47
N PHE A 41 -8.44 -8.67 -2.11
CA PHE A 41 -8.84 -8.91 -0.72
C PHE A 41 -7.74 -9.55 0.15
N ARG A 42 -6.60 -9.91 -0.44
CA ARG A 42 -5.44 -10.45 0.29
C ARG A 42 -4.60 -9.35 0.92
N ILE A 43 -4.88 -8.09 0.61
CA ILE A 43 -4.17 -6.92 1.16
C ILE A 43 -5.01 -6.32 2.28
N GLY A 44 -4.50 -6.43 3.51
CA GLY A 44 -5.06 -5.77 4.69
C GLY A 44 -5.03 -4.25 4.57
N GLN A 45 -6.10 -3.59 5.00
CA GLN A 45 -6.23 -2.13 5.05
C GLN A 45 -7.08 -1.78 6.28
N ASP A 46 -6.40 -1.62 7.41
CA ASP A 46 -6.97 -1.22 8.68
C ASP A 46 -7.46 0.23 8.59
N TYR A 47 -8.39 0.59 9.47
CA TYR A 47 -8.91 1.95 9.52
C TYR A 47 -7.80 2.94 9.83
N GLY A 48 -7.66 3.94 8.94
CA GLY A 48 -6.63 4.97 9.09
C GLY A 48 -5.19 4.49 8.84
N CYS A 49 -4.99 3.31 8.25
CA CYS A 49 -3.65 2.85 7.91
C CYS A 49 -2.98 3.74 6.83
N LEU A 50 -1.66 3.79 6.89
CA LEU A 50 -0.80 4.46 5.92
C LEU A 50 -0.17 3.44 4.98
N ASN A 51 -0.17 3.76 3.69
CA ASN A 51 0.62 3.08 2.67
C ASN A 51 1.58 4.11 2.07
N ILE A 52 2.86 3.75 1.92
CA ILE A 52 3.86 4.62 1.29
C ILE A 52 4.27 3.99 -0.03
N ILE A 53 4.08 4.74 -1.11
CA ILE A 53 4.46 4.36 -2.46
C ILE A 53 5.45 5.41 -2.97
N ARG A 54 6.63 4.96 -3.40
CA ARG A 54 7.59 5.79 -4.12
C ARG A 54 7.37 5.60 -5.61
N SER A 55 7.15 6.72 -6.31
CA SER A 55 7.16 6.78 -7.77
C SER A 55 8.51 7.33 -8.22
N SER A 56 9.12 6.72 -9.23
CA SER A 56 10.36 7.17 -9.85
C SER A 56 10.38 6.82 -11.34
N GLY A 57 11.38 7.28 -12.09
CA GLY A 57 11.50 6.98 -13.53
C GLY A 57 11.57 5.49 -13.86
N SER A 58 11.91 4.62 -12.90
CA SER A 58 11.93 3.16 -13.06
C SER A 58 10.62 2.46 -12.69
N GLY A 59 9.58 3.22 -12.31
CA GLY A 59 8.26 2.70 -11.92
C GLY A 59 7.91 2.96 -10.46
N TYR A 60 7.08 2.09 -9.90
CA TYR A 60 6.54 2.21 -8.54
C TYR A 60 7.17 1.22 -7.57
N GLN A 61 7.40 1.67 -6.35
CA GLN A 61 7.87 0.83 -5.25
C GLN A 61 6.99 1.05 -4.02
N VAL A 62 6.40 -0.02 -3.50
CA VAL A 62 5.69 0.04 -2.22
C VAL A 62 6.71 -0.10 -1.09
N GLN A 63 6.76 0.91 -0.23
CA GLN A 63 7.69 0.96 0.91
C GLN A 63 7.04 0.47 2.20
N LEU A 64 5.79 0.85 2.41
CA LEU A 64 5.00 0.48 3.58
C LEU A 64 3.59 0.13 3.13
N VAL A 65 3.00 -0.89 3.75
CA VAL A 65 1.62 -1.31 3.56
C VAL A 65 0.98 -1.47 4.93
N ASN A 66 -0.23 -0.92 5.07
CA ASN A 66 -1.07 -1.13 6.24
C ASN A 66 -0.41 -0.74 7.58
N VAL A 67 0.30 0.40 7.62
CA VAL A 67 0.94 0.87 8.87
C VAL A 67 -0.06 1.69 9.67
N SER A 68 -0.35 1.28 10.90
CA SER A 68 -1.27 1.99 11.81
C SER A 68 -0.52 2.47 13.05
N ALA A 69 -0.78 3.71 13.48
CA ALA A 69 -0.27 4.26 14.73
C ALA A 69 -0.81 3.43 15.91
N GLY A 70 -0.01 2.50 16.42
CA GLY A 70 -0.40 1.52 17.45
C GLY A 70 -0.05 0.06 17.13
N THR A 71 0.50 -0.24 15.95
CA THR A 71 0.86 -1.61 15.52
C THR A 71 2.36 -1.88 15.44
N ASP A 72 3.20 -1.11 16.17
CA ASP A 72 4.52 -1.61 16.56
C ASP A 72 4.36 -2.73 17.61
N LYS A 73 3.72 -3.84 17.19
CA LYS A 73 3.98 -5.12 17.82
C LYS A 73 5.38 -5.50 17.36
N LYS A 74 6.37 -5.06 18.16
CA LYS A 74 7.63 -5.75 18.42
C LYS A 74 7.56 -7.15 17.84
N THR A 75 8.23 -7.38 16.72
CA THR A 75 8.51 -8.73 16.20
C THR A 75 9.40 -9.40 17.24
N THR A 76 8.81 -9.87 18.34
CA THR A 76 9.40 -10.94 19.14
C THR A 76 9.33 -12.18 18.27
N GLY A 77 10.36 -12.38 17.46
CA GLY A 77 10.70 -13.67 16.88
C GLY A 77 10.94 -14.68 18.00
N GLY A 78 9.87 -15.25 18.54
CA GLY A 78 9.92 -16.53 19.21
C GLY A 78 9.86 -17.59 18.13
N MET A 79 10.97 -18.27 17.88
CA MET A 79 10.99 -19.48 17.06
C MET A 79 9.92 -20.45 17.60
N PRO A 80 9.04 -21.02 16.76
CA PRO A 80 8.19 -22.11 17.22
C PRO A 80 9.10 -23.28 17.59
N ASN A 81 9.04 -23.67 18.87
CA ASN A 81 9.81 -24.77 19.42
C ASN A 81 9.41 -26.05 18.67
N VAL A 82 10.37 -26.68 18.01
CA VAL A 82 10.20 -27.99 17.40
C VAL A 82 9.99 -29.00 18.54
N ARG A 83 8.90 -29.74 18.47
CA ARG A 83 8.74 -31.04 19.13
C ARG A 83 8.24 -32.02 18.09
#